data_AF-A0A7W5A9L2-F1
#
_entry.id   AF-A0A7W5A9L2-F1
#
_cell.length_a   1.000
_cell.length_b   1.000
_cell.length_c   1.000
_cell.angle_alpha   90.00
_cell.angle_beta   90.00
_cell.angle_gamma   90.00
#
_symmetry.space_group_name_H-M   'P 1'
#
loop_
_entity.id
_entity.type
_entity.pdbx_description
1 polymer ?
#
loop_
_entity_poly.entity_id
_entity_poly.type
_entity_poly.pdbx_seq_one_letter_code
_entity_poly.pdbx_strand_id
1 'polypeptide(L)'
;MTDPPVVRHEQLIAEIAHHLAEEVEGDWSTLVFNHRNLSMFFTGRIEVHRPDGSFALVRPPDSVLSLTDELRRVMYEPGKGAWFSARWTIASGEDEQTSSPQVVFNYDDEPVWRWPAHPGLYAIDLETYPRDEDRVPGWLRQKVNGAQRTL
;
A
#
# COMPACT_ATOMS: atom_id res chain seq x y z
N MET A 1 -21.12 23.64 -14.42
CA MET A 1 -19.89 23.53 -13.62
C MET A 1 -19.59 22.04 -13.53
N THR A 2 -18.67 21.58 -14.37
CA THR A 2 -18.20 20.20 -14.32
C THR A 2 -17.06 20.19 -13.32
N ASP A 3 -17.19 19.45 -12.22
CA ASP A 3 -16.03 19.17 -11.37
C ASP A 3 -14.90 18.62 -12.25
N PRO A 4 -13.64 18.99 -11.99
CA PRO A 4 -12.52 18.37 -12.68
C PRO A 4 -12.60 16.85 -12.48
N PRO A 5 -12.27 16.04 -13.49
CA PRO A 5 -12.25 14.59 -13.33
C PRO A 5 -11.21 14.25 -12.26
N VAL A 6 -11.68 13.91 -11.05
CA VAL A 6 -10.85 13.33 -9.99
C VAL A 6 -10.13 12.13 -10.59
N VAL A 7 -8.81 12.11 -10.50
CA VAL A 7 -8.00 11.04 -11.10
C VAL A 7 -8.29 9.75 -10.32
N ARG A 8 -8.51 8.61 -10.98
CA ARG A 8 -8.95 7.35 -10.32
C ARG A 8 -8.12 6.97 -9.08
N HIS A 9 -6.83 7.32 -9.05
CA HIS A 9 -6.00 7.09 -7.86
C HIS A 9 -6.46 7.86 -6.60
N GLU A 10 -7.01 9.06 -6.74
CA GLU A 10 -7.48 9.92 -5.65
C GLU A 10 -8.78 9.33 -5.11
N GLN A 11 -9.66 8.87 -6.01
CA GLN A 11 -10.87 8.13 -5.66
C GLN A 11 -10.54 6.87 -4.86
N LEU A 12 -9.59 6.06 -5.36
CA LEU A 12 -9.15 4.84 -4.68
C LEU A 12 -8.53 5.13 -3.31
N ILE A 13 -7.73 6.20 -3.17
CA ILE A 13 -7.16 6.61 -1.88
C ILE A 13 -8.28 6.96 -0.88
N ALA A 14 -9.30 7.70 -1.32
CA ALA A 14 -10.45 8.06 -0.49
C ALA A 14 -11.33 6.84 -0.14
N GLU A 15 -11.65 5.98 -1.13
CA GLU A 15 -12.40 4.74 -0.94
C GLU A 15 -11.71 3.81 0.09
N ILE A 16 -10.40 3.62 -0.04
CA ILE A 16 -9.61 2.83 0.92
C ILE A 16 -9.72 3.42 2.32
N ALA A 17 -9.55 4.74 2.47
CA ALA A 17 -9.63 5.38 3.78
C ALA A 17 -11.02 5.27 4.41
N HIS A 18 -12.07 5.43 3.60
CA HIS A 18 -13.45 5.27 4.05
C HIS A 18 -13.73 3.84 4.53
N HIS A 19 -13.39 2.83 3.72
CA HIS A 19 -13.56 1.43 4.12
C HIS A 19 -12.75 1.04 5.36
N LEU A 20 -11.56 1.62 5.54
CA LEU A 20 -10.77 1.41 6.75
C LEU A 20 -11.47 1.98 7.99
N ALA A 21 -12.10 3.15 7.87
CA ALA A 21 -12.80 3.80 8.98
C ALA A 21 -14.10 3.05 9.35
N GLU A 22 -14.89 2.62 8.36
CA GLU A 22 -16.18 1.94 8.59
C GLU A 22 -16.05 0.57 9.27
N GLU A 23 -14.96 -0.14 8.99
CA GLU A 23 -14.78 -1.54 9.42
C GLU A 23 -14.08 -1.67 10.78
N VAL A 24 -13.60 -0.56 11.35
CA VAL A 24 -12.99 -0.56 12.69
C VAL A 24 -14.08 -0.41 13.76
N GLU A 25 -14.24 -1.44 14.59
CA GLU A 25 -15.20 -1.42 15.68
C GLU A 25 -14.77 -0.48 16.83
N GLY A 26 -15.73 0.32 17.30
CA GLY A 26 -15.60 1.20 18.45
C GLY A 26 -14.83 2.50 18.17
N ASP A 27 -14.68 3.32 19.20
CA ASP A 27 -14.02 4.62 19.07
C ASP A 27 -12.52 4.47 18.78
N TRP A 28 -12.03 5.21 17.80
CA TRP A 28 -10.62 5.33 17.45
C TRP A 28 -10.25 6.80 17.26
N SER A 29 -8.99 7.14 17.52
CA SER A 29 -8.42 8.48 17.32
C SER A 29 -7.56 8.56 16.07
N THR A 30 -6.87 7.48 15.73
CA THR A 30 -6.05 7.39 14.52
C THR A 30 -5.99 5.95 14.01
N LEU A 31 -6.18 5.78 12.70
CA LEU A 31 -5.89 4.54 12.00
C LEU A 31 -4.59 4.70 11.21
N VAL A 32 -3.71 3.73 11.35
CA VAL A 32 -2.53 3.61 10.51
C VAL A 32 -2.60 2.31 9.73
N PHE A 33 -2.83 2.39 8.43
CA PHE A 33 -2.80 1.22 7.56
C PHE A 33 -1.47 1.13 6.84
N ASN A 34 -0.71 0.07 7.11
CA ASN A 34 0.55 -0.21 6.44
C ASN A 34 0.36 -1.39 5.47
N HIS A 35 0.57 -1.13 4.19
CA HIS A 35 0.48 -2.12 3.12
C HIS A 35 1.82 -2.34 2.45
N ARG A 36 2.16 -3.58 2.13
CA ARG A 36 3.29 -3.95 1.28
C ARG A 36 2.78 -4.87 0.19
N ASN A 37 3.25 -4.69 -1.04
CA ASN A 37 2.70 -5.40 -2.18
C ASN A 37 3.78 -5.73 -3.21
N LEU A 38 3.80 -7.00 -3.60
CA LEU A 38 4.32 -7.56 -4.85
C LEU A 38 3.15 -8.23 -5.58
N SER A 39 3.25 -8.43 -6.89
CA SER A 39 2.16 -8.96 -7.74
C SER A 39 1.47 -10.22 -7.18
N MET A 40 2.21 -11.12 -6.54
CA MET A 40 1.71 -12.40 -6.02
C MET A 40 1.82 -12.51 -4.49
N PHE A 41 2.19 -11.42 -3.80
CA PHE A 41 2.41 -11.44 -2.36
C PHE A 41 2.24 -10.06 -1.75
N PHE A 42 1.29 -9.94 -0.82
CA PHE A 42 1.04 -8.71 -0.10
C PHE A 42 0.88 -8.97 1.39
N THR A 43 1.10 -7.93 2.19
CA THR A 43 0.75 -7.93 3.61
C THR A 43 0.15 -6.58 3.98
N GLY A 44 -0.95 -6.61 4.71
CA GLY A 44 -1.60 -5.42 5.24
C GLY A 44 -1.82 -5.54 6.74
N ARG A 45 -1.70 -4.42 7.46
CA ARG A 45 -2.03 -4.32 8.88
C ARG A 45 -2.53 -2.93 9.22
N ILE A 46 -3.58 -2.89 10.02
CA ILE A 46 -4.11 -1.65 10.58
C ILE A 46 -3.67 -1.58 12.05
N GLU A 47 -3.09 -0.44 12.43
CA GLU A 47 -2.89 -0.05 13.81
C GLU A 47 -4.05 0.89 14.19
N VAL A 48 -4.86 0.47 15.16
CA VAL A 48 -6.00 1.24 15.67
C VAL A 48 -5.56 1.91 16.96
N HIS A 49 -5.36 3.21 16.96
CA HIS A 49 -5.11 4.00 18.16
C HIS A 49 -6.43 4.52 18.71
N ARG A 50 -6.63 4.42 20.03
CA ARG A 50 -7.88 4.83 20.70
C ARG A 50 -7.70 6.10 21.53
N PRO A 51 -8.80 6.81 21.84
CA PRO A 51 -8.74 8.01 22.69
C PRO A 51 -8.17 7.76 24.09
N ASP A 52 -8.34 6.54 24.64
CA ASP A 52 -7.81 6.13 25.94
C ASP A 52 -6.30 5.82 25.93
N GLY A 53 -5.64 5.96 24.78
CA GLY A 53 -4.22 5.67 24.57
C GLY A 53 -3.90 4.20 24.30
N SER A 54 -4.89 3.31 24.33
CA SER A 54 -4.70 1.92 23.91
C SER A 54 -4.51 1.82 22.40
N PHE A 55 -3.91 0.70 21.96
CA PHE A 55 -3.84 0.38 20.54
C PHE A 55 -4.10 -1.10 20.27
N ALA A 56 -4.61 -1.40 19.08
CA ALA A 56 -4.81 -2.76 18.59
C ALA A 56 -4.25 -2.95 17.18
N LEU A 57 -3.86 -4.18 16.85
CA LEU A 57 -3.45 -4.57 15.50
C LEU A 57 -4.55 -5.43 14.90
N VAL A 58 -5.13 -4.98 13.79
CA VAL A 58 -6.19 -5.70 13.09
C VAL A 58 -5.80 -5.96 11.62
N ARG A 59 -6.42 -6.99 11.04
CA ARG A 59 -6.26 -7.32 9.62
C ARG A 59 -7.16 -6.38 8.81
N PRO A 60 -6.69 -5.85 7.67
CA PRO A 60 -7.57 -5.13 6.76
C PRO A 60 -8.63 -6.05 6.13
N PRO A 61 -9.81 -5.51 5.79
CA PRO A 61 -10.80 -6.20 4.97
C PRO A 61 -10.25 -6.60 3.60
N ASP A 62 -10.78 -7.68 3.02
CA ASP A 62 -10.38 -8.14 1.67
C ASP A 62 -10.76 -7.12 0.58
N SER A 63 -11.81 -6.32 0.80
CA SER A 63 -12.20 -5.20 -0.07
C SER A 63 -11.09 -4.14 -0.15
N VAL A 64 -10.54 -3.74 1.00
CA VAL A 64 -9.40 -2.80 1.08
C VAL A 64 -8.18 -3.36 0.35
N LEU A 65 -7.89 -4.65 0.52
CA LEU A 65 -6.78 -5.31 -0.18
C LEU A 65 -6.97 -5.26 -1.70
N SER A 66 -8.19 -5.49 -2.18
CA SER A 66 -8.54 -5.43 -3.61
C SER A 66 -8.39 -4.01 -4.17
N LEU A 67 -8.85 -3.00 -3.42
CA LEU A 67 -8.68 -1.58 -3.79
C LEU A 67 -7.21 -1.16 -3.83
N THR A 68 -6.37 -1.63 -2.90
CA THR A 68 -4.93 -1.32 -2.94
C THR A 68 -4.22 -1.93 -4.15
N ASP A 69 -4.66 -3.09 -4.61
CA ASP A 69 -4.12 -3.74 -5.81
C ASP A 69 -4.54 -2.99 -7.08
N GLU A 70 -5.78 -2.48 -7.15
CA GLU A 70 -6.19 -1.56 -8.21
C GLU A 70 -5.40 -0.26 -8.17
N LEU A 71 -5.22 0.34 -6.99
CA LEU A 71 -4.44 1.57 -6.82
C LEU A 71 -3.01 1.38 -7.31
N ARG A 72 -2.40 0.24 -7.01
CA ARG A 72 -1.05 -0.11 -7.47
C ARG A 72 -0.96 -0.15 -8.98
N ARG A 73 -1.96 -0.73 -9.66
CA ARG A 73 -2.04 -0.74 -11.13
C ARG A 73 -2.26 0.64 -11.71
N VAL A 74 -3.16 1.44 -11.14
CA VAL A 74 -3.48 2.78 -11.64
C VAL A 74 -2.30 3.75 -11.45
N MET A 75 -1.51 3.58 -10.39
CA MET A 75 -0.33 4.39 -10.10
C MET A 75 0.97 3.84 -10.70
N TYR A 76 0.91 2.75 -11.45
CA TYR A 76 2.06 2.25 -12.17
C TYR A 76 2.41 3.21 -13.30
N GLU A 77 3.69 3.58 -13.37
CA GLU A 77 4.25 4.39 -14.44
C GLU A 77 5.31 3.56 -15.20
N PRO A 78 5.16 3.36 -16.53
CA PRO A 78 6.16 2.64 -17.33
C PRO A 78 7.58 3.20 -17.13
N GLY A 79 8.56 2.31 -16.95
CA GLY A 79 9.94 2.67 -16.68
C GLY A 79 10.22 3.10 -15.24
N LYS A 80 9.22 3.61 -14.49
CA LYS A 80 9.36 3.88 -13.04
C LYS A 80 9.02 2.67 -12.17
N GLY A 81 8.05 1.86 -12.61
CA GLY A 81 7.49 0.75 -11.84
C GLY A 81 6.38 1.16 -10.89
N ALA A 82 5.86 0.18 -10.15
CA ALA A 82 4.85 0.38 -9.10
C ALA A 82 5.50 0.52 -7.72
N TRP A 83 4.79 1.17 -6.78
CA TRP A 83 5.24 1.25 -5.39
C TRP A 83 5.27 -0.14 -4.73
N PHE A 84 6.15 -0.30 -3.72
CA PHE A 84 6.32 -1.53 -2.93
C PHE A 84 5.57 -1.50 -1.61
N SER A 85 5.35 -0.30 -1.06
CA SER A 85 4.58 -0.14 0.17
C SER A 85 3.90 1.22 0.22
N ALA A 86 2.83 1.28 1.00
CA ALA A 86 2.06 2.49 1.24
C ALA A 86 1.63 2.55 2.71
N ARG A 87 1.60 3.75 3.28
CA ARG A 87 1.15 4.01 4.64
C ARG A 87 0.07 5.09 4.63
N TRP A 88 -1.15 4.72 5.02
CA TRP A 88 -2.24 5.65 5.28
C TRP A 88 -2.24 6.03 6.76
N THR A 89 -2.48 7.31 7.04
CA THR A 89 -2.77 7.84 8.37
C THR A 89 -4.09 8.59 8.29
N ILE A 90 -5.07 8.12 9.07
CA ILE A 90 -6.44 8.63 9.11
C ILE A 90 -6.70 9.07 10.54
N ALA A 91 -7.04 10.34 10.75
CA ALA A 91 -7.40 10.86 12.07
C ALA A 91 -8.93 10.91 12.19
N SER A 92 -9.46 10.63 13.37
CA SER A 92 -10.89 10.81 13.64
C SER A 92 -11.18 12.31 13.71
N GLY A 93 -11.76 12.88 12.66
CA GLY A 93 -12.20 14.28 12.62
C GLY A 93 -13.66 14.42 13.02
N GLU A 94 -14.10 15.64 13.36
CA GLU A 94 -15.54 15.95 13.57
C GLU A 94 -16.38 15.69 12.30
N ASP A 95 -15.72 15.70 11.14
CA ASP A 95 -16.29 15.37 9.84
C ASP A 95 -15.32 14.43 9.11
N GLU A 96 -15.55 13.12 9.27
CA GLU A 96 -14.80 12.04 8.60
C GLU A 96 -14.86 12.15 7.07
N GLN A 97 -15.83 12.88 6.51
CA GLN A 97 -15.94 13.11 5.06
C GLN A 97 -15.04 14.25 4.58
N THR A 98 -14.57 15.16 5.45
CA THR A 98 -13.70 16.29 5.04
C THR A 98 -12.22 16.11 5.34
N SER A 99 -11.86 15.19 6.25
CA SER A 99 -10.47 14.93 6.59
C SER A 99 -9.81 14.06 5.51
N SER A 100 -9.04 14.67 4.61
CA SER A 100 -8.31 13.92 3.58
C SER A 100 -7.26 13.00 4.21
N PRO A 101 -7.23 11.70 3.86
CA PRO A 101 -6.25 10.77 4.40
C PRO A 101 -4.84 11.18 3.97
N GLN A 102 -3.88 11.06 4.88
CA GLN A 102 -2.46 11.23 4.54
C GLN A 102 -1.91 9.89 4.06
N VAL A 103 -1.37 9.84 2.84
CA VAL A 103 -0.76 8.62 2.28
C VAL A 103 0.67 8.88 1.82
N VAL A 104 1.57 7.97 2.17
CA VAL A 104 2.97 7.97 1.70
C VAL A 104 3.23 6.68 0.96
N PHE A 105 3.74 6.78 -0.27
CA PHE A 105 4.15 5.65 -1.10
C PHE A 105 5.67 5.52 -1.10
N ASN A 106 6.15 4.29 -1.01
CA ASN A 106 7.55 3.96 -1.15
C ASN A 106 7.76 3.16 -2.45
N TYR A 107 8.56 3.71 -3.36
CA TYR A 107 8.94 3.11 -4.63
C TYR A 107 10.34 2.49 -4.63
N ASP A 108 11.17 2.79 -3.63
CA ASP A 108 12.63 2.68 -3.76
C ASP A 108 13.29 1.87 -2.65
N ASP A 109 12.73 1.86 -1.44
CA ASP A 109 13.27 1.12 -0.30
C ASP A 109 12.70 -0.31 -0.24
N GLU A 110 13.52 -1.28 0.16
CA GLU A 110 13.10 -2.67 0.33
C GLU A 110 11.94 -2.76 1.36
N PRO A 111 10.78 -3.33 0.98
CA PRO A 111 9.68 -3.49 1.93
C PRO A 111 10.09 -4.45 3.05
N VAL A 112 9.88 -4.03 4.30
CA VAL A 112 10.13 -4.88 5.47
C VAL A 112 8.97 -5.85 5.67
N TRP A 113 9.23 -7.13 5.42
CA TRP A 113 8.28 -8.22 5.62
C TRP A 113 8.44 -8.86 6.99
N ARG A 114 7.33 -9.34 7.58
CA ARG A 114 7.40 -10.21 8.77
C ARG A 114 8.13 -11.53 8.46
N TRP A 115 7.89 -12.08 7.28
CA TRP A 115 8.59 -13.24 6.75
C TRP A 115 9.17 -12.88 5.39
N PRO A 116 10.46 -13.16 5.12
CA PRO A 116 11.08 -12.79 3.85
C PRO A 116 10.29 -13.34 2.65
N ALA A 117 9.95 -12.48 1.69
CA ALA A 117 9.37 -12.91 0.43
C ALA A 117 10.41 -13.73 -0.37
N HIS A 118 9.94 -14.78 -1.05
CA HIS A 118 10.79 -15.59 -1.91
C HIS A 118 11.39 -14.72 -3.04
N PRO A 119 12.69 -14.85 -3.36
CA PRO A 119 13.35 -14.05 -4.42
C PRO A 119 12.60 -14.04 -5.76
N GLY A 120 12.02 -15.16 -6.18
CA GLY A 120 11.25 -15.27 -7.42
C GLY A 120 9.99 -14.37 -7.46
N LEU A 121 9.42 -13.99 -6.31
CA LEU A 121 8.27 -13.07 -6.27
C LEU A 121 8.66 -11.66 -6.71
N TYR A 122 9.89 -11.24 -6.44
CA TYR A 122 10.41 -9.96 -6.92
C TYR A 122 10.66 -9.97 -8.43
N ALA A 123 11.05 -11.11 -9.00
CA ALA A 123 11.22 -11.25 -10.45
C ALA A 123 9.87 -11.15 -11.16
N ILE A 124 8.85 -11.87 -10.68
CA ILE A 124 7.48 -11.78 -11.18
C ILE A 124 6.93 -10.35 -11.06
N ASP A 125 7.21 -9.67 -9.94
CA ASP A 125 6.79 -8.28 -9.75
C ASP A 125 7.43 -7.34 -10.76
N LEU A 126 8.74 -7.49 -11.02
CA LEU A 126 9.47 -6.69 -11.99
C LEU A 126 9.03 -6.98 -13.45
N GLU A 127 8.63 -8.21 -13.76
CA GLU A 127 8.01 -8.56 -15.04
C GLU A 127 6.63 -7.90 -15.21
N THR A 128 5.86 -7.79 -14.12
CA THR A 128 4.54 -7.17 -14.13
C THR A 128 4.62 -5.64 -14.21
N TYR A 129 5.54 -5.04 -13.46
CA TYR A 129 5.72 -3.59 -13.31
C TYR A 129 7.17 -3.21 -13.66
N PRO A 130 7.53 -3.27 -14.95
CA PRO A 130 8.90 -3.06 -15.39
C PRO A 130 9.41 -1.66 -15.06
N ARG A 131 10.70 -1.63 -14.76
CA ARG A 131 11.47 -0.43 -14.45
C ARG A 131 12.62 -0.30 -15.43
N ASP A 132 12.96 0.95 -15.77
CA ASP A 132 14.18 1.26 -16.50
C ASP A 132 15.38 0.81 -15.68
N GLU A 133 16.47 0.42 -16.35
CA GLU A 133 17.62 -0.22 -15.70
C GLU A 133 18.22 0.63 -14.58
N ASP A 134 18.27 1.95 -14.77
CA ASP A 134 18.74 2.95 -13.80
C ASP A 134 17.78 3.14 -12.62
N ARG A 135 16.51 2.78 -12.79
CA ARG A 135 15.44 2.86 -11.77
C ARG A 135 15.17 1.56 -11.02
N VAL A 136 15.89 0.47 -11.33
CA VAL A 136 15.87 -0.75 -10.52
C VAL A 136 16.75 -0.54 -9.28
N PRO A 137 16.21 -0.52 -8.05
CA PRO A 137 17.04 -0.35 -6.86
C PRO A 137 18.05 -1.49 -6.69
N GLY A 138 19.21 -1.19 -6.07
CA GLY A 138 20.29 -2.15 -5.90
C GLY A 138 19.86 -3.42 -5.16
N TRP A 139 19.02 -3.29 -4.13
CA TRP A 139 18.47 -4.44 -3.39
C TRP A 139 17.58 -5.32 -4.28
N LEU A 140 16.77 -4.72 -5.16
CA LEU A 140 15.86 -5.46 -6.04
C LEU A 140 16.65 -6.29 -7.05
N ARG A 141 17.70 -5.70 -7.66
CA ARG A 141 18.62 -6.45 -8.53
C ARG A 141 19.23 -7.65 -7.80
N GLN A 142 19.64 -7.48 -6.54
CA GLN A 142 20.20 -8.57 -5.75
C GLN A 142 19.20 -9.71 -5.51
N LYS A 143 17.93 -9.40 -5.19
CA LYS A 143 16.88 -10.42 -5.00
C LYS A 143 16.62 -11.19 -6.30
N VAL A 144 16.41 -10.49 -7.42
CA VAL A 144 16.12 -11.12 -8.72
C VAL A 144 17.29 -12.02 -9.16
N ASN A 145 18.53 -11.55 -9.02
CA ASN A 145 19.72 -12.35 -9.33
C ASN A 145 19.92 -13.53 -8.39
N GLY A 146 19.40 -13.47 -7.16
CA GLY A 146 19.37 -14.58 -6.22
C GLY A 146 18.37 -15.67 -6.62
N ALA A 147 17.22 -15.28 -7.17
CA ALA A 147 16.22 -16.21 -7.69
C ALA A 147 16.78 -17.08 -8.83
N GLN A 148 17.47 -16.46 -9.79
CA GLN A 148 18.06 -17.14 -10.94
C GLN A 148 19.15 -18.16 -10.59
N ARG A 149 19.78 -18.03 -9.42
CA ARG A 149 20.83 -18.96 -8.94
C ARG A 149 20.28 -20.15 -8.16
N THR A 150 19.02 -20.09 -7.74
CA THR A 150 18.39 -21.09 -6.86
C THR A 150 17.42 -21.99 -7.64
N LEU A 151 17.24 -21.72 -8.94
CA LEU A 151 16.56 -22.58 -9.92
C LEU A 151 17.58 -23.51 -10.58
#